data_AF-A0A7V1EAF5-F1
#
_entry.id   AF-A0A7V1EAF5-F1
#
_cell.length_a   1.000
_cell.length_b   1.000
_cell.length_c   1.000
_cell.angle_alpha   90.00
_cell.angle_beta   90.00
_cell.angle_gamma   90.00
#
_symmetry.space_group_name_H-M   'P 1'
#
loop_
_entity.id
_entity.type
_entity.pdbx_description
1 polymer ?
#
loop_
_entity_poly.entity_id
_entity_poly.type
_entity_poly.pdbx_seq_one_letter_code
_entity_poly.pdbx_strand_id
1 'polypeptide(L)'
;APVLDLYGIPDKTVIGDRSMGRDPESIAEFGKYYVRGARKAGIIPVIKHFPGHGSSTVDSHVDLPVIDMEEQELQQRDFKPFREVIESGVDVVMTAHVIFRKIDPDYPGTLSKKILRGILRDQFGFQGVIISDGLSMGAISNNYEITDTLRLLFKAGVDLILVHSKYDIVDLKKRVIVLYEQGEITEEEIDEGVERILRLKLKSGLIPR
;
A
#
# COMPACT_ATOMS: atom_id res chain seq x y z
N ALA A 1 -0.59 -5.83 9.44
CA ALA A 1 0.11 -7.13 9.53
C ALA A 1 -0.76 -8.18 8.86
N PRO A 2 -0.17 -9.21 8.24
CA PRO A 2 1.26 -9.58 8.27
C PRO A 2 2.13 -8.73 7.32
N VAL A 3 3.44 -8.79 7.52
CA VAL A 3 4.44 -8.30 6.55
C VAL A 3 4.68 -9.43 5.54
N LEU A 4 4.50 -9.15 4.25
CA LEU A 4 4.72 -10.10 3.15
C LEU A 4 5.99 -9.80 2.35
N ASP A 5 6.73 -8.78 2.75
CA ASP A 5 8.00 -8.44 2.12
C ASP A 5 9.01 -9.58 2.29
N LEU A 6 9.72 -9.91 1.21
CA LEU A 6 10.79 -10.90 1.27
C LEU A 6 11.96 -10.37 2.10
N TYR A 7 12.64 -11.26 2.81
CA TYR A 7 13.93 -10.93 3.38
C TYR A 7 14.94 -10.87 2.24
N GLY A 8 15.39 -9.67 1.92
CA GLY A 8 16.41 -9.42 0.90
C GLY A 8 17.83 -9.81 1.31
N ILE A 9 18.79 -8.93 1.02
CA ILE A 9 20.21 -9.17 1.25
C ILE A 9 20.54 -8.98 2.74
N PRO A 10 21.04 -10.02 3.45
CA PRO A 10 21.42 -9.88 4.85
C PRO A 10 22.34 -8.68 5.09
N ASP A 11 22.12 -8.00 6.22
CA ASP A 11 22.80 -6.77 6.67
C ASP A 11 22.55 -5.50 5.84
N LYS A 12 21.62 -5.53 4.87
CA LYS A 12 21.21 -4.36 4.07
C LYS A 12 19.69 -4.16 3.96
N THR A 13 18.88 -5.01 4.59
CA THR A 13 17.41 -4.94 4.45
C THR A 13 16.77 -4.02 5.48
N VAL A 14 15.84 -3.17 5.05
CA VAL A 14 14.99 -2.33 5.93
C VAL A 14 13.94 -3.16 6.68
N ILE A 15 13.49 -4.25 6.06
CA ILE A 15 12.47 -5.12 6.64
C ILE A 15 13.06 -6.01 7.73
N GLY A 16 14.24 -6.59 7.52
CA GLY A 16 14.96 -7.36 8.54
C GLY A 16 14.13 -8.50 9.13
N ASP A 17 14.18 -8.61 10.45
CA ASP A 17 13.48 -9.63 11.26
C ASP A 17 11.94 -9.53 11.22
N ARG A 18 11.38 -8.50 10.59
CA ARG A 18 9.94 -8.37 10.35
C ARG A 18 9.45 -9.26 9.20
N SER A 19 10.34 -9.69 8.30
CA SER A 19 10.01 -10.61 7.22
C SER A 19 9.90 -12.04 7.75
N MET A 20 8.98 -12.82 7.19
CA MET A 20 8.78 -14.22 7.55
C MET A 20 9.76 -15.18 6.83
N GLY A 21 10.62 -14.70 5.92
CA GLY A 21 11.58 -15.55 5.22
C GLY A 21 12.11 -14.96 3.91
N ARG A 22 12.81 -15.75 3.11
CA ARG A 22 13.34 -15.35 1.78
C ARG A 22 12.55 -15.95 0.61
N ASP A 23 11.82 -17.03 0.90
CA ASP A 23 11.12 -17.85 -0.07
C ASP A 23 9.69 -17.29 -0.29
N PRO A 24 9.36 -16.83 -1.52
CA PRO A 24 8.06 -16.24 -1.81
C PRO A 24 6.88 -17.16 -1.51
N GLU A 25 7.02 -18.45 -1.82
CA GLU A 25 6.00 -19.48 -1.62
C GLU A 25 5.71 -19.69 -0.13
N SER A 26 6.76 -19.83 0.68
CA SER A 26 6.65 -19.96 2.13
C SER A 26 6.00 -18.72 2.75
N ILE A 27 6.40 -17.51 2.32
CA ILE A 27 5.79 -16.27 2.83
C ILE A 27 4.32 -16.17 2.43
N ALA A 28 3.96 -16.56 1.20
CA ALA A 28 2.57 -16.59 0.77
C ALA A 28 1.74 -17.53 1.65
N GLU A 29 2.26 -18.74 1.94
CA GLU A 29 1.60 -19.70 2.81
C GLU A 29 1.42 -19.17 4.24
N PHE A 30 2.48 -18.65 4.86
CA PHE A 30 2.42 -18.07 6.20
C PHE A 30 1.50 -16.86 6.26
N GLY A 31 1.52 -16.01 5.23
CA GLY A 31 0.63 -14.88 5.07
C GLY A 31 -0.84 -15.30 5.07
N LYS A 32 -1.20 -16.34 4.32
CA LYS A 32 -2.56 -16.92 4.28
C LYS A 32 -2.99 -17.41 5.67
N TYR A 33 -2.10 -18.10 6.39
CA TYR A 33 -2.40 -18.57 7.75
C TYR A 33 -2.60 -17.42 8.74
N TYR A 34 -1.73 -16.40 8.70
CA TYR A 34 -1.87 -15.22 9.54
C TYR A 34 -3.20 -14.50 9.28
N VAL A 35 -3.52 -14.23 8.01
CA VAL A 35 -4.77 -13.59 7.59
C VAL A 35 -5.98 -14.38 8.09
N ARG A 36 -5.95 -15.71 7.97
CA ARG A 36 -7.01 -16.58 8.48
C ARG A 36 -7.14 -16.51 10.00
N GLY A 37 -6.02 -16.52 10.73
CA GLY A 37 -6.00 -16.42 12.18
C GLY A 37 -6.55 -15.09 12.69
N ALA A 38 -6.07 -13.97 12.13
CA ALA A 38 -6.53 -12.63 12.48
C ALA A 38 -8.04 -12.48 12.27
N ARG A 39 -8.57 -12.97 11.14
CA ARG A 39 -10.00 -12.96 10.86
C ARG A 39 -10.83 -13.76 11.86
N LYS A 40 -10.36 -14.95 12.24
CA LYS A 40 -11.02 -15.76 13.28
C LYS A 40 -11.09 -15.04 14.62
N ALA A 41 -10.12 -14.18 14.90
CA ALA A 41 -10.10 -13.32 16.09
C ALA A 41 -10.93 -12.03 15.94
N GLY A 42 -11.63 -11.83 14.83
CA GLY A 42 -12.41 -10.60 14.57
C GLY A 42 -11.55 -9.39 14.19
N ILE A 43 -10.30 -9.59 13.80
CA ILE A 43 -9.36 -8.53 13.43
C ILE A 43 -9.26 -8.45 11.90
N ILE A 44 -9.29 -7.24 11.35
CA ILE A 44 -9.06 -6.99 9.92
C ILE A 44 -7.54 -7.03 9.66
N PRO A 45 -7.01 -8.04 8.94
CA PRO A 45 -5.61 -8.07 8.58
C PRO A 45 -5.31 -7.07 7.46
N VAL A 46 -4.09 -6.53 7.48
CA VAL A 46 -3.58 -5.59 6.49
C VAL A 46 -2.22 -6.09 6.01
N ILE A 47 -2.17 -6.62 4.79
CA ILE A 47 -0.92 -7.12 4.21
C ILE A 47 -0.05 -5.96 3.74
N LYS A 48 1.27 -6.06 3.92
CA LYS A 48 2.19 -4.94 3.68
C LYS A 48 3.64 -5.35 3.38
N HIS A 49 4.44 -4.54 2.72
CA HIS A 49 4.10 -3.23 2.11
C HIS A 49 4.08 -3.40 0.58
N PHE A 50 2.91 -3.29 -0.03
CA PHE A 50 2.73 -3.59 -1.45
C PHE A 50 3.41 -2.55 -2.36
N PRO A 51 4.09 -2.96 -3.44
CA PRO A 51 4.17 -4.33 -3.96
C PRO A 51 5.40 -5.12 -3.49
N GLY A 52 6.13 -4.62 -2.49
CA GLY A 52 7.26 -5.30 -1.86
C GLY A 52 8.39 -4.34 -1.54
N HIS A 53 8.78 -4.25 -0.27
CA HIS A 53 9.90 -3.42 0.20
C HIS A 53 11.18 -4.25 0.44
N GLY A 54 11.06 -5.58 0.41
CA GLY A 54 12.09 -6.52 0.84
C GLY A 54 13.46 -6.38 0.16
N SER A 55 13.44 -5.97 -1.11
CA SER A 55 14.63 -5.80 -1.95
C SER A 55 15.27 -4.40 -1.86
N SER A 56 14.69 -3.50 -1.07
CA SER A 56 15.24 -2.16 -0.85
C SER A 56 16.45 -2.18 0.10
N THR A 57 17.46 -1.38 -0.23
CA THR A 57 18.63 -1.11 0.63
C THR A 57 18.58 0.25 1.34
N VAL A 58 17.56 1.07 1.06
CA VAL A 58 17.36 2.40 1.66
C VAL A 58 16.10 2.39 2.50
N ASP A 59 16.19 2.90 3.73
CA ASP A 59 15.03 3.01 4.62
C ASP A 59 14.12 4.16 4.18
N SER A 60 12.87 3.83 3.84
CA SER A 60 11.84 4.80 3.44
C SER A 60 11.47 5.80 4.53
N HIS A 61 11.84 5.55 5.80
CA HIS A 61 11.72 6.54 6.85
C HIS A 61 12.71 7.69 6.68
N VAL A 62 13.85 7.44 6.02
CA VAL A 62 14.95 8.39 5.82
C VAL A 62 14.90 9.01 4.44
N ASP A 63 14.82 8.20 3.39
CA ASP A 63 14.87 8.67 1.99
C ASP A 63 14.13 7.72 1.03
N LEU A 64 13.87 8.15 -0.20
CA LEU A 64 13.07 7.44 -1.19
C LEU A 64 13.83 6.23 -1.76
N PRO A 65 13.43 4.99 -1.43
CA PRO A 65 14.12 3.81 -1.93
C PRO A 65 13.77 3.51 -3.38
N VAL A 66 14.72 2.95 -4.11
CA VAL A 66 14.56 2.60 -5.51
C VAL A 66 14.90 1.13 -5.75
N ILE A 67 13.97 0.40 -6.36
CA ILE A 67 14.16 -0.95 -6.87
C ILE A 67 14.26 -0.87 -8.40
N ASP A 68 15.34 -1.42 -8.94
CA ASP A 68 15.65 -1.42 -10.38
C ASP A 68 15.62 -2.86 -10.94
N MET A 69 14.55 -3.57 -10.63
CA MET A 69 14.26 -4.92 -11.13
C MET A 69 13.20 -4.88 -12.22
N GLU A 70 13.28 -5.79 -13.17
CA GLU A 70 12.27 -5.97 -14.23
C GLU A 70 10.95 -6.48 -13.64
N GLU A 71 9.83 -6.08 -14.22
CA GLU A 71 8.49 -6.46 -13.73
C GLU A 71 8.31 -7.98 -13.69
N GLN A 72 8.85 -8.72 -14.68
CA GLN A 72 8.74 -10.18 -14.69
C GLN A 72 9.48 -10.82 -13.51
N GLU A 73 10.60 -10.25 -13.06
CA GLU A 73 11.31 -10.75 -11.88
C GLU A 73 10.51 -10.47 -10.60
N LEU A 74 9.96 -9.24 -10.48
CA LEU A 74 9.11 -8.86 -9.35
C LEU A 74 7.86 -9.74 -9.25
N GLN A 75 7.25 -10.09 -10.38
CA GLN A 75 6.09 -10.99 -10.45
C GLN A 75 6.38 -12.41 -9.92
N GLN A 76 7.61 -12.89 -10.06
CA GLN A 76 8.03 -14.21 -9.56
C GLN A 76 8.47 -14.17 -8.10
N ARG A 77 8.79 -12.99 -7.57
CA ARG A 77 9.41 -12.79 -6.25
C ARG A 77 8.53 -11.92 -5.36
N ASP A 78 8.77 -10.61 -5.34
CA ASP A 78 8.21 -9.67 -4.39
C ASP A 78 6.67 -9.60 -4.47
N PHE A 79 6.09 -9.73 -5.67
CA PHE A 79 4.65 -9.61 -5.84
C PHE A 79 3.89 -10.90 -5.53
N LYS A 80 4.57 -12.04 -5.63
CA LYS A 80 3.96 -13.37 -5.53
C LYS A 80 3.24 -13.58 -4.19
N PRO A 81 3.83 -13.27 -3.01
CA PRO A 81 3.12 -13.35 -1.74
C PRO A 81 1.86 -12.51 -1.70
N PHE A 82 1.89 -11.29 -2.24
CA PHE A 82 0.73 -10.41 -2.27
C PHE A 82 -0.38 -10.97 -3.16
N ARG A 83 -0.06 -11.39 -4.39
CA ARG A 83 -1.02 -11.99 -5.32
C ARG A 83 -1.73 -13.18 -4.69
N GLU A 84 -0.97 -14.11 -4.14
CA GLU A 84 -1.53 -15.33 -3.55
C GLU A 84 -2.38 -15.07 -2.30
N VAL A 85 -1.99 -14.10 -1.47
CA VAL A 85 -2.77 -13.74 -0.28
C VAL A 85 -4.03 -12.94 -0.67
N ILE A 86 -3.96 -12.13 -1.72
CA ILE A 86 -5.14 -11.46 -2.32
C ILE A 86 -6.13 -12.47 -2.86
N GLU A 87 -5.67 -13.50 -3.59
CA GLU A 87 -6.51 -14.60 -4.08
C GLU A 87 -7.18 -15.38 -2.94
N SER A 88 -6.54 -15.45 -1.76
CA SER A 88 -7.16 -16.00 -0.54
C SER A 88 -8.22 -15.09 0.10
N GLY A 89 -8.44 -13.92 -0.50
CA GLY A 89 -9.52 -13.00 -0.23
C GLY A 89 -9.23 -12.00 0.88
N VAL A 90 -8.01 -11.48 1.04
CA VAL A 90 -7.67 -10.42 2.02
C VAL A 90 -8.48 -9.13 1.77
N ASP A 91 -8.74 -8.35 2.82
CA ASP A 91 -9.60 -7.17 2.73
C ASP A 91 -8.84 -5.85 2.56
N VAL A 92 -7.59 -5.78 3.03
CA VAL A 92 -6.82 -4.53 3.08
C VAL A 92 -5.38 -4.76 2.69
N VAL A 93 -4.87 -3.88 1.82
CA VAL A 93 -3.47 -3.83 1.36
C VAL A 93 -2.90 -2.47 1.74
N MET A 94 -1.74 -2.46 2.40
CA MET A 94 -0.97 -1.25 2.65
C MET A 94 0.13 -1.10 1.60
N THR A 95 0.27 0.10 1.02
CA THR A 95 1.25 0.40 -0.02
C THR A 95 2.66 0.64 0.55
N ALA A 96 3.67 0.71 -0.32
CA ALA A 96 5.04 1.05 0.02
C ALA A 96 5.49 2.34 -0.67
N HIS A 97 6.21 3.19 0.06
CA HIS A 97 6.87 4.38 -0.49
C HIS A 97 8.20 4.01 -1.15
N VAL A 98 8.15 3.23 -2.23
CA VAL A 98 9.32 2.72 -2.97
C VAL A 98 9.13 2.95 -4.46
N ILE A 99 10.14 3.48 -5.15
CA ILE A 99 10.16 3.61 -6.61
C ILE A 99 10.51 2.27 -7.23
N PHE A 100 9.71 1.82 -8.20
CA PHE A 100 10.00 0.64 -9.01
C PHE A 100 10.35 1.12 -10.41
N ARG A 101 11.64 1.43 -10.63
CA ARG A 101 12.12 2.22 -11.77
C ARG A 101 11.68 1.67 -13.14
N LYS A 102 11.60 0.34 -13.27
CA LYS A 102 11.19 -0.33 -14.52
C LYS A 102 9.67 -0.36 -14.77
N ILE A 103 8.86 -0.04 -13.76
CA ILE A 103 7.38 0.01 -13.86
C ILE A 103 6.92 1.47 -13.88
N ASP A 104 7.32 2.23 -12.86
CA ASP A 104 7.02 3.66 -12.75
C ASP A 104 8.22 4.42 -12.19
N PRO A 105 9.03 5.08 -13.04
CA PRO A 105 10.21 5.80 -12.59
C PRO A 105 9.87 7.13 -11.87
N ASP A 106 8.67 7.65 -12.07
CA ASP A 106 8.27 8.99 -11.62
C ASP A 106 7.64 9.00 -10.22
N TYR A 107 6.99 7.90 -9.84
CA TYR A 107 6.17 7.84 -8.62
C TYR A 107 6.42 6.56 -7.82
N PRO A 108 6.53 6.65 -6.48
CA PRO A 108 6.61 5.46 -5.65
C PRO A 108 5.31 4.66 -5.73
N GLY A 109 5.35 3.39 -5.33
CA GLY A 109 4.20 2.49 -5.32
C GLY A 109 2.93 3.10 -4.74
N THR A 110 3.06 3.84 -3.62
CA THR A 110 1.94 4.57 -3.00
C THR A 110 1.29 5.65 -3.87
N LEU A 111 2.05 6.31 -4.76
CA LEU A 111 1.57 7.41 -5.61
C LEU A 111 1.40 6.99 -7.08
N SER A 112 1.73 5.74 -7.42
CA SER A 112 1.75 5.25 -8.79
C SER A 112 0.39 4.65 -9.20
N LYS A 113 -0.28 5.30 -10.15
CA LYS A 113 -1.48 4.74 -10.79
C LYS A 113 -1.18 3.43 -11.53
N LYS A 114 0.01 3.29 -12.12
CA LYS A 114 0.44 2.06 -12.81
C LYS A 114 0.49 0.88 -11.85
N ILE A 115 1.02 1.08 -10.65
CA ILE A 115 1.14 0.04 -9.64
C ILE A 115 -0.20 -0.23 -8.95
N LEU A 116 -0.90 0.80 -8.48
CA LEU A 116 -2.13 0.60 -7.69
C LEU A 116 -3.35 0.25 -8.55
N ARG A 117 -3.61 0.96 -9.66
CA ARG A 117 -4.72 0.57 -10.55
C ARG A 117 -4.28 -0.54 -11.50
N GLY A 118 -3.18 -0.33 -12.24
CA GLY A 118 -2.75 -1.30 -13.25
C GLY A 118 -2.38 -2.67 -12.70
N ILE A 119 -1.55 -2.77 -11.67
CA ILE A 119 -1.13 -4.08 -11.13
C ILE A 119 -2.11 -4.57 -10.05
N LEU A 120 -2.33 -3.78 -8.99
CA LEU A 120 -3.11 -4.26 -7.85
C LEU A 120 -4.61 -4.42 -8.16
N ARG A 121 -5.26 -3.42 -8.77
CA ARG A 121 -6.69 -3.53 -9.13
C ARG A 121 -6.91 -4.41 -10.35
N ASP A 122 -6.22 -4.14 -11.46
CA ASP A 122 -6.55 -4.75 -12.75
C ASP A 122 -5.92 -6.14 -12.88
N GLN A 123 -4.60 -6.29 -12.70
CA GLN A 123 -3.95 -7.60 -12.84
C GLN A 123 -4.26 -8.55 -11.69
N PHE A 124 -4.22 -8.08 -10.43
CA PHE A 124 -4.43 -8.94 -9.25
C PHE A 124 -5.91 -9.02 -8.85
N GLY A 125 -6.78 -8.22 -9.47
CA GLY A 125 -8.21 -8.23 -9.20
C GLY A 125 -8.58 -7.76 -7.79
N PHE A 126 -7.69 -7.06 -7.07
CA PHE A 126 -7.94 -6.68 -5.69
C PHE A 126 -9.09 -5.67 -5.60
N GLN A 127 -10.18 -6.03 -4.90
CA GLN A 127 -11.35 -5.16 -4.72
C GLN A 127 -11.50 -4.59 -3.30
N GLY A 128 -10.55 -4.89 -2.41
CA GLY A 128 -10.56 -4.45 -1.01
C GLY A 128 -10.05 -3.01 -0.84
N VAL A 129 -9.75 -2.63 0.39
CA VAL A 129 -9.26 -1.28 0.72
C VAL A 129 -7.75 -1.18 0.51
N ILE A 130 -7.30 -0.15 -0.19
CA ILE A 130 -5.91 0.27 -0.29
C ILE A 130 -5.68 1.38 0.74
N ILE A 131 -4.74 1.15 1.65
CA ILE A 131 -4.29 2.15 2.63
C ILE A 131 -2.84 2.56 2.32
N SER A 132 -2.52 3.85 2.43
CA SER A 132 -1.13 4.29 2.30
C SER A 132 -0.27 3.79 3.46
N ASP A 133 1.05 3.69 3.28
CA ASP A 133 1.97 3.78 4.43
C ASP A 133 1.98 5.22 5.00
N GLY A 134 2.66 5.42 6.12
CA GLY A 134 2.65 6.69 6.84
C GLY A 134 3.09 7.88 6.00
N LEU A 135 2.25 8.91 5.89
CA LEU A 135 2.58 10.11 5.10
C LEU A 135 3.78 10.90 5.64
N SER A 136 4.06 10.79 6.95
CA SER A 136 5.17 11.52 7.58
C SER A 136 6.55 10.91 7.32
N MET A 137 6.62 9.78 6.61
CA MET A 137 7.88 9.11 6.29
C MET A 137 8.73 9.96 5.34
N GLY A 138 10.05 9.93 5.48
CA GLY A 138 10.99 10.75 4.70
C GLY A 138 10.84 10.56 3.19
N ALA A 139 10.60 9.34 2.72
CA ALA A 139 10.38 9.02 1.31
C ALA A 139 9.31 9.89 0.65
N ILE A 140 8.24 10.23 1.37
CA ILE A 140 7.20 11.15 0.89
C ILE A 140 7.48 12.56 1.34
N SER A 141 7.60 12.78 2.65
CA SER A 141 7.57 14.14 3.22
C SER A 141 8.80 15.00 2.93
N ASN A 142 9.90 14.43 2.44
CA ASN A 142 11.08 15.17 1.99
C ASN A 142 11.11 15.39 0.47
N ASN A 143 10.30 14.66 -0.30
CA ASN A 143 10.38 14.62 -1.77
C ASN A 143 9.13 15.16 -2.47
N TYR A 144 8.00 15.25 -1.76
CA TYR A 144 6.73 15.69 -2.32
C TYR A 144 6.07 16.73 -1.42
N GLU A 145 5.52 17.77 -2.04
CA GLU A 145 4.66 18.72 -1.35
C GLU A 145 3.37 18.05 -0.90
N ILE A 146 2.85 18.44 0.26
CA ILE A 146 1.71 17.75 0.89
C ILE A 146 0.44 17.84 0.05
N THR A 147 0.17 18.98 -0.60
CA THR A 147 -1.00 19.14 -1.48
C THR A 147 -0.90 18.23 -2.70
N ASP A 148 0.26 18.18 -3.35
CA ASP A 148 0.50 17.28 -4.48
C ASP A 148 0.42 15.81 -4.07
N THR A 149 0.95 15.47 -2.89
CA THR A 149 0.85 14.12 -2.33
C THR A 149 -0.61 13.70 -2.18
N LEU A 150 -1.46 14.56 -1.59
CA LEU A 150 -2.89 14.27 -1.45
C LEU A 150 -3.54 14.03 -2.80
N ARG A 151 -3.33 14.92 -3.77
CA ARG A 151 -3.85 14.76 -5.14
C ARG A 151 -3.41 13.44 -5.76
N LEU A 152 -2.12 13.11 -5.69
CA LEU A 152 -1.57 11.89 -6.26
C LEU A 152 -2.11 10.62 -5.60
N LEU A 153 -2.35 10.62 -4.29
CA LEU A 153 -2.96 9.49 -3.57
C LEU A 153 -4.36 9.17 -4.12
N PHE A 154 -5.22 10.18 -4.28
CA PHE A 154 -6.55 10.00 -4.88
C PHE A 154 -6.45 9.50 -6.33
N LYS A 155 -5.59 10.12 -7.15
CA LYS A 155 -5.38 9.70 -8.55
C LYS A 155 -4.85 8.28 -8.69
N ALA A 156 -3.98 7.85 -7.78
CA ALA A 156 -3.44 6.51 -7.74
C ALA A 156 -4.48 5.46 -7.28
N GLY A 157 -5.54 5.88 -6.60
CA GLY A 157 -6.62 4.99 -6.11
C GLY A 157 -6.39 4.48 -4.70
N VAL A 158 -5.72 5.27 -3.85
CA VAL A 158 -5.64 5.01 -2.40
C VAL A 158 -6.99 5.35 -1.76
N ASP A 159 -7.57 4.41 -1.02
CA ASP A 159 -8.88 4.59 -0.40
C ASP A 159 -8.74 5.21 1.01
N LEU A 160 -7.71 4.80 1.77
CA LEU A 160 -7.43 5.31 3.12
C LEU A 160 -6.02 5.93 3.20
N ILE A 161 -5.95 7.16 3.68
CA ILE A 161 -4.68 7.87 3.86
C ILE A 161 -4.23 7.75 5.32
N LEU A 162 -3.06 7.14 5.54
CA LEU A 162 -2.51 6.96 6.88
C LEU A 162 -1.73 8.19 7.32
N VAL A 163 -2.33 8.98 8.22
CA VAL A 163 -1.76 10.21 8.76
C VAL A 163 -1.17 9.97 10.16
N HIS A 164 0.04 10.47 10.38
CA HIS A 164 0.70 10.49 11.70
C HIS A 164 0.89 11.92 12.20
N SER A 165 1.35 12.07 13.44
CA SER A 165 1.37 13.33 14.22
C SER A 165 2.06 14.55 13.60
N LYS A 166 2.84 14.38 12.51
CA LYS A 166 3.46 15.49 11.77
C LYS A 166 2.43 16.40 11.09
N TYR A 167 1.25 15.89 10.73
CA TYR A 167 0.25 16.63 9.97
C TYR A 167 -1.03 16.87 10.77
N ASP A 168 -1.58 18.07 10.66
CA ASP A 168 -2.91 18.39 11.16
C ASP A 168 -3.99 17.89 10.19
N ILE A 169 -4.83 16.97 10.66
CA ILE A 169 -5.93 16.39 9.88
C ILE A 169 -6.90 17.47 9.39
N VAL A 170 -7.12 18.54 10.16
CA VAL A 170 -8.01 19.63 9.77
C VAL A 170 -7.45 20.40 8.58
N ASP A 171 -6.14 20.66 8.56
CA ASP A 171 -5.45 21.27 7.42
C ASP A 171 -5.49 20.37 6.18
N LEU A 172 -5.17 19.08 6.34
CA LEU A 172 -5.22 18.11 5.23
C LEU A 172 -6.63 18.06 4.61
N LYS A 173 -7.68 18.02 5.44
CA LYS A 173 -9.06 18.04 4.96
C LYS A 173 -9.37 19.29 4.15
N LYS A 174 -8.93 20.47 4.59
CA LYS A 174 -9.12 21.73 3.84
C LYS A 174 -8.44 21.67 2.48
N ARG A 175 -7.22 21.14 2.40
CA ARG A 175 -6.50 20.96 1.13
C ARG A 175 -7.23 20.03 0.17
N VAL A 176 -7.76 18.91 0.67
CA VAL A 176 -8.58 17.98 -0.14
C VAL A 176 -9.84 18.68 -0.67
N ILE A 177 -10.52 19.49 0.15
CA ILE A 177 -11.68 20.27 -0.31
C ILE A 177 -11.29 21.22 -1.44
N VAL A 178 -10.17 21.95 -1.30
CA VAL A 178 -9.68 22.86 -2.35
C VAL A 178 -9.34 22.10 -3.64
N LEU A 179 -8.65 20.96 -3.55
CA LEU A 179 -8.36 20.10 -4.71
C LEU A 179 -9.64 19.65 -5.42
N TYR A 180 -10.69 19.32 -4.66
CA TYR A 180 -11.99 18.94 -5.21
C TYR A 180 -12.69 20.12 -5.88
N GLU A 181 -12.75 21.28 -5.21
CA GLU A 181 -13.37 22.51 -5.75
C GLU A 181 -12.67 23.01 -7.03
N GLN A 182 -11.37 22.76 -7.16
CA GLN A 182 -10.58 23.08 -8.35
C GLN A 182 -10.67 22.03 -9.46
N GLY A 183 -11.36 20.90 -9.23
CA GLY A 183 -11.47 19.80 -10.18
C GLY A 183 -10.19 18.97 -10.34
N GLU A 184 -9.22 19.14 -9.44
CA GLU A 184 -7.98 18.36 -9.44
C GLU A 184 -8.19 16.93 -8.94
N ILE A 185 -9.19 16.70 -8.09
CA ILE A 185 -9.73 15.38 -7.75
C ILE A 185 -11.24 15.35 -8.01
N THR A 186 -11.78 14.21 -8.39
CA THR A 186 -13.21 14.07 -8.72
C THR A 186 -14.00 13.47 -7.57
N GLU A 187 -15.32 13.70 -7.55
CA GLU A 187 -16.24 13.04 -6.61
C GLU A 187 -16.17 11.50 -6.77
N GLU A 188 -16.11 11.01 -8.02
CA GLU A 188 -15.95 9.58 -8.33
C GLU A 188 -14.68 8.98 -7.69
N GLU A 189 -13.54 9.68 -7.74
CA GLU A 189 -12.29 9.22 -7.12
C GLU A 189 -12.41 9.10 -5.60
N ILE A 190 -13.21 9.95 -4.96
CA ILE A 190 -13.47 9.92 -3.53
C ILE A 190 -14.47 8.80 -3.20
N ASP A 191 -15.56 8.72 -3.95
CA ASP A 191 -16.66 7.77 -3.73
C ASP A 191 -16.23 6.32 -3.92
N GLU A 192 -15.37 6.03 -4.91
CA GLU A 192 -14.76 4.72 -5.09
C GLU A 192 -14.09 4.22 -3.79
N GLY A 193 -13.35 5.10 -3.12
CA GLY A 193 -12.67 4.78 -1.86
C GLY A 193 -13.64 4.64 -0.69
N VAL A 194 -14.57 5.59 -0.57
CA VAL A 194 -15.61 5.59 0.49
C VAL A 194 -16.45 4.32 0.42
N GLU A 195 -16.86 3.89 -0.77
CA GLU A 195 -17.64 2.68 -0.96
C GLU A 195 -16.90 1.44 -0.45
N ARG A 196 -15.61 1.29 -0.81
CA ARG A 196 -14.79 0.16 -0.34
C ARG A 196 -14.62 0.16 1.18
N ILE A 197 -14.44 1.34 1.78
CA ILE A 197 -14.35 1.49 3.24
C ILE A 197 -15.67 1.10 3.91
N LEU A 198 -16.81 1.54 3.38
CA LEU A 198 -18.13 1.20 3.94
C LEU A 198 -18.41 -0.30 3.81
N ARG A 199 -18.12 -0.91 2.64
CA ARG A 199 -18.21 -2.35 2.43
C ARG A 199 -17.35 -3.13 3.43
N LEU A 200 -16.12 -2.68 3.69
CA LEU A 200 -15.24 -3.27 4.70
C LEU A 200 -15.84 -3.19 6.10
N LYS A 201 -16.33 -2.01 6.51
CA LYS A 201 -16.92 -1.81 7.84
C LYS A 201 -18.18 -2.66 8.03
N LEU A 202 -19.05 -2.76 7.02
CA LEU A 202 -20.23 -3.62 7.03
C LEU A 202 -19.85 -5.11 7.11
N LYS A 203 -18.89 -5.55 6.29
CA LYS A 203 -18.36 -6.93 6.32
C LYS A 203 -17.78 -7.30 7.69
N SER A 204 -17.17 -6.33 8.37
CA SER A 204 -16.51 -6.51 9.66
C SER A 204 -17.43 -6.26 10.87
N GLY A 205 -18.71 -5.95 10.66
CA GLY A 205 -19.67 -5.69 11.74
C GLY A 205 -19.39 -4.39 12.53
N LEU A 206 -18.63 -3.45 11.96
CA LEU A 206 -18.33 -2.15 12.58
C LEU A 206 -19.45 -1.12 12.37
N ILE A 207 -20.33 -1.36 11.41
CA ILE A 207 -21.55 -0.58 11.19
C ILE A 207 -22.74 -1.55 11.32
N PRO A 208 -23.80 -1.18 12.05
CA PRO A 208 -25.04 -1.95 12.11
C PRO A 208 -25.59 -2.20 10.70
N ARG A 209 -26.18 -3.38 10.49
CA ARG A 209 -26.96 -3.68 9.28
C ARG A 209 -28.35 -3.08 9.36
#